data_AF-A0A8S0YW08-F1
#
_entry.id   AF-A0A8S0YW08-F1
#
_cell.length_a   1.000
_cell.length_b   1.000
_cell.length_c   1.000
_cell.angle_alpha   90.00
_cell.angle_beta   90.00
_cell.angle_gamma   90.00
#
_symmetry.space_group_name_H-M   'P 1'
#
loop_
_entity.id
_entity.type
_entity.pdbx_description
1 polymer ?
#
loop_
_entity_poly.entity_id
_entity_poly.type
_entity_poly.pdbx_seq_one_letter_code
_entity_poly.pdbx_strand_id
1 'polypeptide(L)'
;MSHPCSDIRNDSESANKPIPSSNHEMQWLNEQTGCFESIIEQAYISDNISEEEGFISESRKRKRNQENRMLGKNYTGHKVVKLDQNTKLEEVSKARRRMRDKPCDHEAVLKSDRSYCCSAISDEMRQDIFKYFWQLPSWDAKKSYINGLTQVRNILRRRKTSVGVHKKSHGFD
;
A
#
# COMPACT_ATOMS: atom_id res chain seq x y z
N MET A 1 -62.96 53.62 -6.45
CA MET A 1 -62.73 54.00 -7.85
C MET A 1 -61.31 53.57 -8.21
N SER A 2 -61.19 52.86 -9.32
CA SER A 2 -60.00 52.80 -10.20
C SER A 2 -58.77 52.00 -9.75
N HIS A 3 -58.63 50.82 -10.38
CA HIS A 3 -57.39 50.08 -10.71
C HIS A 3 -56.46 50.93 -11.65
N PRO A 4 -55.38 50.43 -12.32
CA PRO A 4 -54.64 49.13 -12.29
C PRO A 4 -53.09 49.26 -12.47
N CYS A 5 -52.41 48.09 -12.60
CA CYS A 5 -51.21 47.79 -13.44
C CYS A 5 -49.85 48.43 -13.05
N SER A 6 -48.67 47.82 -13.24
CA SER A 6 -48.25 46.58 -13.89
C SER A 6 -46.74 46.36 -13.65
N ASP A 7 -46.30 45.13 -13.92
CA ASP A 7 -44.95 44.54 -13.84
C ASP A 7 -43.77 45.38 -14.34
N ILE A 8 -42.61 45.22 -13.69
CA ILE A 8 -41.28 45.23 -14.34
C ILE A 8 -40.39 44.18 -13.68
N ARG A 9 -40.00 43.16 -14.45
CA ARG A 9 -38.79 42.35 -14.23
C ARG A 9 -37.57 43.16 -14.70
N ASN A 10 -36.44 43.04 -14.00
CA ASN A 10 -35.14 42.98 -14.66
C ASN A 10 -34.07 42.39 -13.73
N ASP A 11 -33.36 41.44 -14.31
CA ASP A 11 -32.25 40.69 -13.78
C ASP A 11 -31.03 41.57 -13.47
N SER A 12 -30.26 41.21 -12.45
CA SER A 12 -28.81 41.42 -12.47
C SER A 12 -28.10 40.35 -11.64
N GLU A 13 -27.36 39.52 -12.36
CA GLU A 13 -26.37 38.57 -11.87
C GLU A 13 -25.37 39.25 -10.94
N SER A 14 -25.28 38.78 -9.69
CA SER A 14 -24.11 39.02 -8.86
C SER A 14 -23.22 37.79 -8.91
N ALA A 15 -22.17 37.90 -9.73
CA ALA A 15 -21.13 36.90 -9.87
C ALA A 15 -20.37 36.72 -8.54
N ASN A 16 -20.59 35.58 -7.88
CA ASN A 16 -19.69 35.06 -6.86
C ASN A 16 -18.35 34.72 -7.53
N LYS A 17 -17.35 35.58 -7.36
CA LYS A 17 -15.97 35.28 -7.73
C LYS A 17 -15.41 34.20 -6.78
N PRO A 18 -14.95 33.05 -7.26
CA PRO A 18 -14.24 32.10 -6.41
C PRO A 18 -12.86 32.64 -6.03
N ILE A 19 -12.58 32.54 -4.73
CA ILE A 19 -11.30 32.80 -4.09
C ILE A 19 -10.23 31.92 -4.77
N PRO A 20 -9.10 32.45 -5.25
CA PRO A 20 -7.99 31.61 -5.68
C PRO A 20 -7.35 30.99 -4.42
N SER A 21 -7.67 29.72 -4.17
CA SER A 21 -6.97 28.84 -3.24
C SER A 21 -5.52 28.72 -3.71
N SER A 22 -4.63 29.39 -3.01
CA SER A 22 -3.17 29.29 -3.14
C SER A 22 -2.73 27.85 -2.84
N ASN A 23 -2.76 26.99 -3.86
CA ASN A 23 -1.98 25.76 -3.88
C ASN A 23 -0.52 26.17 -3.89
N HIS A 24 0.14 26.03 -2.73
CA HIS A 24 1.58 26.24 -2.60
C HIS A 24 2.30 25.12 -3.38
N GLU A 25 2.54 25.39 -4.67
CA GLU A 25 3.32 24.57 -5.57
C GLU A 25 4.76 24.53 -5.04
N MET A 26 5.15 23.43 -4.40
CA MET A 26 6.52 23.21 -3.92
C MET A 26 7.40 22.88 -5.11
N GLN A 27 7.95 23.91 -5.71
CA GLN A 27 8.80 23.81 -6.90
C GLN A 27 10.26 23.64 -6.45
N TRP A 28 10.94 22.64 -6.99
CA TRP A 28 12.36 22.39 -6.76
C TRP A 28 13.14 22.65 -8.05
N LEU A 29 14.31 23.28 -7.92
CA LEU A 29 15.20 23.55 -9.05
C LEU A 29 15.89 22.25 -9.50
N ASN A 30 15.73 21.91 -10.78
CA ASN A 30 16.51 20.84 -11.40
C ASN A 30 17.89 21.40 -11.80
N GLU A 31 18.92 21.05 -11.04
CA GLU A 31 20.29 21.58 -11.19
C GLU A 31 20.94 21.27 -12.55
N GLN A 32 20.42 20.29 -13.31
CA GLN A 32 20.98 19.91 -14.61
C GLN A 32 20.38 20.69 -15.78
N THR A 33 19.15 21.19 -15.65
CA THR A 33 18.42 21.85 -16.75
C THR A 33 18.11 23.31 -16.48
N GLY A 34 18.19 23.75 -15.22
CA GLY A 34 17.85 25.13 -14.82
C GLY A 34 16.37 25.47 -15.04
N CYS A 35 15.53 24.47 -15.32
CA CYS A 35 14.11 24.64 -15.58
C CYS A 35 13.28 24.20 -14.37
N PHE A 36 12.12 24.80 -14.23
CA PHE A 36 11.28 24.69 -13.05
C PHE A 36 10.14 23.70 -13.33
N GLU A 37 10.26 22.50 -12.78
CA GLU A 37 9.33 21.41 -13.07
C GLU A 37 8.30 21.25 -11.94
N SER A 38 7.02 21.31 -12.31
CA SER A 38 5.91 21.09 -11.38
C SER A 38 5.70 19.59 -11.13
N ILE A 39 5.35 19.21 -9.89
CA ILE A 39 5.19 17.82 -9.44
C ILE A 39 4.11 17.06 -10.23
N ILE A 40 3.14 17.77 -10.81
CA ILE A 40 1.99 17.18 -11.51
C ILE A 40 2.42 16.53 -12.84
N GLU A 41 3.51 16.98 -13.46
CA GLU A 41 3.94 16.50 -14.77
C GLU A 41 4.65 15.14 -14.72
N GLN A 42 5.24 14.77 -13.57
CA GLN A 42 5.88 13.45 -13.42
C GLN A 42 4.87 12.29 -13.38
N ALA A 43 3.60 12.56 -13.08
CA ALA A 43 2.55 11.53 -13.03
C ALA A 43 1.97 11.20 -14.41
N TYR A 44 2.12 12.07 -15.41
CA TYR A 44 1.47 11.87 -16.73
C TYR A 44 2.33 11.11 -17.74
N ILE A 45 3.63 10.93 -17.47
CA ILE A 45 4.56 10.26 -18.38
C ILE A 45 4.59 8.73 -18.17
N SER A 46 4.02 8.19 -17.08
CA SER A 46 4.12 6.75 -16.80
C SER A 46 3.13 5.86 -17.55
N ASP A 47 2.04 6.43 -18.09
CA ASP A 47 0.89 5.64 -18.55
C ASP A 47 0.67 5.67 -20.07
N ASN A 48 1.52 6.36 -20.84
CA ASN A 48 1.49 6.39 -22.32
C ASN A 48 2.78 5.84 -22.94
N ILE A 49 3.21 4.65 -22.50
CA ILE A 49 4.06 3.81 -23.38
C ILE A 49 3.09 2.97 -24.20
N SER A 50 2.71 3.52 -25.35
CA SER A 50 2.09 2.80 -26.45
C SER A 50 2.79 1.47 -26.67
N GLU A 51 1.99 0.43 -26.85
CA GLU A 51 2.36 -0.95 -27.17
C GLU A 51 3.02 -1.04 -28.56
N GLU A 52 4.16 -0.37 -28.78
CA GLU A 52 5.09 -0.84 -29.78
C GLU A 52 5.78 -2.08 -29.22
N GLU A 53 5.60 -3.20 -29.92
CA GLU A 53 6.32 -4.47 -29.79
C GLU A 53 7.84 -4.30 -30.07
N GLY A 54 8.46 -3.28 -29.48
CA GLY A 54 9.90 -3.15 -29.42
C GLY A 54 10.44 -4.28 -28.54
N PHE A 55 11.50 -4.93 -29.01
CA PHE A 55 12.24 -5.93 -28.24
C PHE A 55 12.78 -5.30 -26.94
N ILE A 56 11.97 -5.30 -25.88
CA ILE A 56 12.40 -4.86 -24.56
C ILE A 56 13.38 -5.92 -24.06
N SER A 57 14.62 -5.51 -23.84
CA SER A 57 15.64 -6.42 -23.31
C SER A 57 15.18 -7.05 -22.00
N GLU A 58 15.51 -8.32 -21.79
CA GLU A 58 15.17 -9.07 -20.58
C GLU A 58 15.60 -8.36 -19.29
N SER A 59 16.71 -7.62 -19.34
CA SER A 59 17.19 -6.77 -18.24
C SER A 59 16.16 -5.67 -17.87
N ARG A 60 15.60 -4.97 -18.86
CA ARG A 60 14.58 -3.94 -18.63
C ARG A 60 13.28 -4.54 -18.09
N LYS A 61 12.84 -5.69 -18.65
CA LYS A 61 11.68 -6.42 -18.13
C LYS A 61 11.87 -6.81 -16.66
N ARG A 62 13.05 -7.34 -16.32
CA ARG A 62 13.41 -7.73 -14.95
C ARG A 62 13.39 -6.55 -13.99
N LYS A 63 13.99 -5.42 -14.38
CA LYS A 63 13.99 -4.18 -13.58
C LYS A 63 12.58 -3.66 -13.35
N ARG A 64 11.76 -3.56 -14.41
CA ARG A 64 10.36 -3.14 -14.32
C ARG A 64 9.53 -4.08 -13.42
N ASN A 65 9.71 -5.39 -13.55
CA ASN A 65 9.02 -6.36 -12.69
C ASN A 65 9.47 -6.27 -11.22
N GLN A 66 10.74 -5.93 -10.97
CA GLN A 66 11.23 -5.66 -9.62
C GLN A 66 10.55 -4.41 -9.03
N GLU A 67 10.51 -3.30 -9.77
CA GLU A 67 9.85 -2.06 -9.36
C GLU A 67 8.34 -2.28 -9.11
N ASN A 68 7.66 -2.96 -10.03
CA ASN A 68 6.24 -3.30 -9.87
C ASN A 68 6.00 -4.17 -8.63
N ARG A 69 6.90 -5.12 -8.33
CA ARG A 69 6.80 -5.93 -7.10
C ARG A 69 6.99 -5.08 -5.85
N MET A 70 7.92 -4.12 -5.88
CA MET A 70 8.16 -3.20 -4.76
C MET A 70 6.95 -2.31 -4.49
N LEU A 71 6.30 -1.79 -5.54
CA LEU A 71 5.12 -0.94 -5.43
C LEU A 71 3.80 -1.73 -5.29
N GLY A 72 3.85 -3.06 -5.32
CA GLY A 72 2.66 -3.90 -5.24
C GLY A 72 1.75 -3.81 -6.47
N LYS A 73 2.28 -3.39 -7.63
CA LYS A 73 1.56 -3.33 -8.92
C LYS A 73 1.49 -4.72 -9.58
N ASN A 74 0.77 -4.81 -10.68
CA ASN A 74 0.77 -6.02 -11.52
C ASN A 74 2.17 -6.24 -12.09
N TYR A 75 2.63 -7.50 -12.15
CA TYR A 75 3.93 -7.85 -12.74
C TYR A 75 3.89 -9.24 -13.35
N THR A 76 4.85 -9.57 -14.21
CA THR A 76 4.97 -10.93 -14.75
C THR A 76 6.00 -11.74 -13.96
N GLY A 77 5.60 -12.95 -13.58
CA GLY A 77 6.46 -13.93 -12.93
C GLY A 77 6.65 -15.16 -13.80
N HIS A 78 7.46 -16.10 -13.34
CA HIS A 78 7.63 -17.38 -14.03
C HIS A 78 7.17 -18.52 -13.12
N LYS A 79 6.52 -19.52 -13.71
CA LYS A 79 6.14 -20.76 -13.04
C LYS A 79 6.74 -21.92 -13.82
N VAL A 80 7.34 -22.87 -13.11
CA VAL A 80 7.79 -24.12 -13.73
C VAL A 80 6.57 -25.00 -13.97
N VAL A 81 6.36 -25.40 -15.22
CA VAL A 81 5.33 -26.34 -15.64
C VAL A 81 6.02 -27.58 -16.19
N LYS A 82 5.65 -28.74 -15.66
CA LYS A 82 6.08 -30.03 -16.17
C LYS A 82 5.17 -30.41 -17.32
N LEU A 83 5.75 -30.65 -18.49
CA LEU A 83 5.06 -31.17 -19.65
C LEU A 83 5.73 -32.49 -20.01
N ASP A 84 5.04 -33.59 -19.72
CA ASP A 84 5.54 -34.97 -19.85
C ASP A 84 6.90 -35.17 -19.18
N GLN A 85 7.98 -35.21 -19.99
CA GLN A 85 9.37 -35.44 -19.59
C GLN A 85 10.22 -34.16 -19.55
N ASN A 86 9.65 -32.99 -19.86
CA ASN A 86 10.38 -31.72 -19.94
C ASN A 86 9.80 -30.67 -18.97
N THR A 87 10.67 -29.78 -18.48
CA THR A 87 10.28 -28.64 -17.64
C THR A 87 10.37 -27.36 -18.43
N LYS A 88 9.25 -26.64 -18.57
CA LYS A 88 9.20 -25.32 -19.20
C LYS A 88 8.90 -24.24 -18.16
N LEU A 89 9.48 -23.06 -18.33
CA LEU A 89 9.05 -21.86 -17.61
C LEU A 89 7.92 -21.20 -18.39
N GLU A 90 6.77 -21.09 -17.76
CA GLU A 90 5.61 -20.35 -18.26
C GLU A 90 5.58 -18.97 -17.59
N GLU A 91 5.32 -17.92 -18.37
CA GLU A 91 5.11 -16.58 -17.85
C GLU A 91 3.70 -16.47 -17.26
N VAL A 92 3.61 -15.97 -16.03
CA VAL A 92 2.37 -15.89 -15.26
C VAL A 92 2.17 -14.47 -14.79
N SER A 93 1.05 -13.86 -15.19
CA SER A 93 0.64 -12.56 -14.69
C SER A 93 0.30 -12.63 -13.19
N LYS A 94 0.87 -11.70 -12.41
CA LYS A 94 0.59 -11.52 -10.99
C LYS A 94 -0.17 -10.22 -10.81
N ALA A 95 -1.37 -10.32 -10.24
CA ALA A 95 -2.20 -9.15 -9.98
C ALA A 95 -1.59 -8.21 -8.92
N ARG A 96 -1.97 -6.92 -8.98
CA ARG A 96 -1.65 -5.94 -7.94
C ARG A 96 -2.07 -6.44 -6.56
N ARG A 97 -1.31 -6.01 -5.55
CA ARG A 97 -1.65 -6.23 -4.15
C ARG A 97 -2.94 -5.49 -3.84
N ARG A 98 -3.79 -6.14 -3.06
CA ARG A 98 -5.04 -5.60 -2.53
C ARG A 98 -5.08 -5.89 -1.04
N MET A 99 -5.67 -4.99 -0.26
CA MET A 99 -5.98 -5.27 1.14
C MET A 99 -6.94 -6.45 1.18
N ARG A 100 -6.73 -7.39 2.12
CA ARG A 100 -7.69 -8.47 2.35
C ARG A 100 -8.96 -7.86 2.96
N ASP A 101 -10.12 -8.27 2.46
CA ASP A 101 -11.41 -7.75 2.95
C ASP A 101 -11.60 -8.06 4.44
N LYS A 102 -11.42 -9.33 4.83
CA LYS A 102 -11.56 -9.76 6.22
C LYS A 102 -10.31 -9.41 7.05
N PRO A 103 -10.50 -8.98 8.33
CA PRO A 103 -9.41 -8.82 9.28
C PRO A 103 -8.81 -10.19 9.66
N CYS A 104 -7.87 -10.20 10.60
CA CYS A 104 -7.27 -11.45 11.07
C CYS A 104 -8.35 -12.36 11.70
N ASP A 105 -8.20 -13.68 11.55
CA ASP A 105 -9.16 -14.67 12.09
C ASP A 105 -8.93 -14.99 13.59
N HIS A 106 -8.04 -14.24 14.27
CA HIS A 106 -7.82 -14.46 15.70
C HIS A 106 -9.05 -13.97 16.47
N GLU A 107 -9.70 -14.86 17.22
CA GLU A 107 -10.73 -14.47 18.16
C GLU A 107 -10.18 -13.39 19.11
N ALA A 108 -11.00 -12.37 19.37
CA ALA A 108 -10.67 -11.20 20.20
C ALA A 108 -10.53 -11.55 21.69
N VAL A 109 -9.85 -12.64 22.01
CA VAL A 109 -9.71 -13.09 23.39
C VAL A 109 -8.39 -12.56 23.93
N LEU A 110 -8.49 -11.50 24.72
CA LEU A 110 -7.41 -11.00 25.57
C LEU A 110 -7.14 -12.00 26.72
N LYS A 111 -6.71 -13.22 26.38
CA LYS A 111 -6.41 -14.28 27.36
C LYS A 111 -5.17 -13.97 28.19
N SER A 112 -4.29 -13.07 27.71
CA SER A 112 -3.08 -12.62 28.41
C SER A 112 -2.46 -11.41 27.71
N ASP A 113 -1.50 -10.73 28.34
CA ASP A 113 -0.65 -9.70 27.69
C ASP A 113 0.15 -10.20 26.47
N ARG A 114 0.07 -11.49 26.14
CA ARG A 114 0.70 -12.12 24.98
C ARG A 114 -0.31 -12.56 23.92
N SER A 115 -1.60 -12.31 24.10
CA SER A 115 -2.61 -12.63 23.08
C SER A 115 -2.54 -11.63 21.92
N TYR A 116 -3.06 -12.06 20.77
CA TYR A 116 -3.20 -11.21 19.59
C TYR A 116 -4.18 -10.07 19.87
N CYS A 117 -3.78 -8.84 19.54
CA CYS A 117 -4.60 -7.64 19.67
C CYS A 117 -5.09 -7.15 18.31
N CYS A 118 -5.50 -8.05 17.41
CA CYS A 118 -5.92 -7.66 16.06
C CYS A 118 -7.09 -6.67 16.06
N SER A 119 -8.02 -6.82 17.00
CA SER A 119 -9.20 -5.93 17.13
C SER A 119 -8.85 -4.50 17.54
N ALA A 120 -7.60 -4.24 17.95
CA ALA A 120 -7.15 -2.89 18.27
C ALA A 120 -6.84 -2.05 17.01
N ILE A 121 -6.75 -2.67 15.83
CA ILE A 121 -6.49 -1.99 14.57
C ILE A 121 -7.81 -1.85 13.81
N SER A 122 -8.26 -0.60 13.61
CA SER A 122 -9.47 -0.32 12.83
C SER A 122 -9.25 -0.57 11.34
N ASP A 123 -10.34 -0.67 10.57
CA ASP A 123 -10.23 -0.86 9.12
C ASP A 123 -9.63 0.36 8.41
N GLU A 124 -9.86 1.57 8.93
CA GLU A 124 -9.22 2.80 8.44
C GLU A 124 -7.70 2.72 8.63
N MET A 125 -7.24 2.31 9.82
CA MET A 125 -5.81 2.12 10.09
C MET A 125 -5.21 1.06 9.17
N ARG A 126 -5.92 -0.06 8.93
CA ARG A 126 -5.47 -1.10 7.98
C ARG A 126 -5.31 -0.53 6.57
N GLN A 127 -6.27 0.30 6.14
CA GLN A 127 -6.26 0.90 4.82
C GLN A 127 -5.11 1.89 4.66
N ASP A 128 -4.86 2.72 5.68
CA ASP A 128 -3.74 3.67 5.68
C ASP A 128 -2.39 2.93 5.66
N ILE A 129 -2.22 1.96 6.56
CA ILE A 129 -1.01 1.11 6.58
C ILE A 129 -0.78 0.48 5.21
N PHE A 130 -1.83 -0.05 4.59
CA PHE A 130 -1.74 -0.66 3.27
C PHE A 130 -1.31 0.36 2.19
N LYS A 131 -1.96 1.53 2.13
CA LYS A 131 -1.66 2.59 1.15
C LYS A 131 -0.22 3.07 1.28
N TYR A 132 0.16 3.51 2.49
CA TYR A 132 1.50 4.04 2.74
C TYR A 132 2.59 2.99 2.49
N PHE A 133 2.40 1.76 2.97
CA PHE A 133 3.39 0.69 2.80
C PHE A 133 3.72 0.41 1.33
N TRP A 134 2.73 0.42 0.43
CA TRP A 134 2.96 0.13 -0.99
C TRP A 134 3.45 1.32 -1.80
N GLN A 135 3.34 2.56 -1.29
CA GLN A 135 3.94 3.75 -1.90
C GLN A 135 5.46 3.86 -1.66
N LEU A 136 5.99 3.19 -0.63
CA LEU A 136 7.41 3.23 -0.31
C LEU A 136 8.27 2.54 -1.38
N PRO A 137 9.35 3.18 -1.87
CA PRO A 137 10.10 2.71 -3.03
C PRO A 137 11.08 1.56 -2.71
N SER A 138 11.56 1.47 -1.46
CA SER A 138 12.59 0.50 -1.06
C SER A 138 12.10 -0.44 0.04
N TRP A 139 12.74 -1.60 0.14
CA TRP A 139 12.44 -2.56 1.21
C TRP A 139 12.88 -2.05 2.58
N ASP A 140 13.97 -1.29 2.63
CA ASP A 140 14.45 -0.69 3.88
C ASP A 140 13.48 0.36 4.41
N ALA A 141 12.93 1.23 3.55
CA ALA A 141 11.90 2.18 3.95
C ALA A 141 10.65 1.47 4.49
N LYS A 142 10.21 0.39 3.83
CA LYS A 142 9.09 -0.45 4.28
C LYS A 142 9.34 -1.07 5.65
N LYS A 143 10.54 -1.63 5.88
CA LYS A 143 10.92 -2.19 7.19
C LYS A 143 10.90 -1.12 8.28
N SER A 144 11.50 0.04 8.03
CA SER A 144 11.52 1.15 8.99
C SER A 144 10.12 1.64 9.32
N TYR A 145 9.25 1.77 8.32
CA TYR A 145 7.85 2.13 8.51
C TYR A 145 7.12 1.14 9.43
N ILE A 146 7.19 -0.16 9.13
CA ILE A 146 6.55 -1.18 9.97
C ILE A 146 7.12 -1.19 11.38
N ASN A 147 8.44 -1.08 11.54
CA ASN A 147 9.08 -1.02 12.86
C ASN A 147 8.56 0.16 13.68
N GLY A 148 8.36 1.33 13.06
CA GLY A 148 7.79 2.51 13.71
C GLY A 148 6.33 2.34 14.17
N LEU A 149 5.58 1.41 13.58
CA LEU A 149 4.21 1.08 13.98
C LEU A 149 4.13 -0.01 15.07
N THR A 150 5.24 -0.69 15.35
CA THR A 150 5.26 -1.85 16.26
C THR A 150 5.90 -1.51 17.59
N GLN A 151 5.33 -2.05 18.67
CA GLN A 151 5.96 -2.03 20.00
C GLN A 151 6.71 -3.33 20.23
N VAL A 152 8.01 -3.25 20.53
CA VAL A 152 8.81 -4.42 20.90
C VAL A 152 8.45 -4.82 22.34
N ARG A 153 7.87 -6.00 22.51
CA ARG A 153 7.62 -6.59 23.84
C ARG A 153 8.82 -7.44 24.27
N ASN A 154 9.33 -7.20 25.47
CA ASN A 154 10.40 -8.00 26.04
C ASN A 154 9.92 -9.44 26.31
N ILE A 155 10.71 -10.42 25.86
CA ILE A 155 10.38 -11.83 26.06
C ILE A 155 10.74 -12.23 27.51
N LEU A 156 9.74 -12.31 28.39
CA LEU A 156 9.93 -12.90 29.73
C LEU A 156 10.08 -14.42 29.60
N ARG A 157 11.32 -14.90 29.50
CA ARG A 157 11.63 -16.33 29.58
C ARG A 157 11.50 -16.79 31.03
N ARG A 158 10.57 -17.72 31.29
CA ARG A 158 10.50 -18.39 32.60
C ARG A 158 11.79 -19.19 32.76
N ARG A 159 12.67 -18.79 33.69
CA ARG A 159 13.79 -19.66 34.08
C ARG A 159 13.17 -20.94 34.64
N LYS A 160 13.52 -22.11 34.10
CA LYS A 160 13.31 -23.37 34.81
C LYS A 160 14.18 -23.26 36.06
N THR A 161 13.59 -22.93 37.20
CA THR A 161 14.25 -23.15 38.47
C THR A 161 14.53 -24.65 38.53
N SER A 162 15.80 -25.02 38.68
CA SER A 162 16.28 -26.38 38.80
C SER A 162 15.90 -27.01 40.15
N VAL A 163 14.74 -26.64 40.70
CA VAL A 163 14.22 -27.27 41.92
C VAL A 163 13.34 -28.41 41.44
N GLY A 164 13.92 -29.61 41.48
CA GLY A 164 13.38 -30.83 40.91
C GLY A 164 11.97 -31.11 41.39
N VAL A 165 11.02 -31.09 40.46
CA VAL A 165 9.70 -31.68 40.66
C VAL A 165 9.79 -33.10 40.11
N HIS A 166 9.61 -34.07 41.01
CA HIS A 166 9.66 -35.51 40.77
C HIS A 166 9.03 -35.92 39.44
N LYS A 167 9.78 -36.69 38.65
CA LYS A 167 9.25 -37.42 37.49
C LYS A 167 8.19 -38.41 38.00
N LYS A 168 6.94 -38.27 37.56
CA LYS A 168 5.93 -39.32 37.74
C LYS A 168 6.40 -40.56 36.98
N SER A 169 6.72 -41.63 37.70
CA SER A 169 6.93 -42.95 37.12
C SER A 169 5.60 -43.48 36.60
N HIS A 170 5.51 -43.75 35.30
CA HIS A 170 4.43 -44.58 34.76
C HIS A 170 4.78 -46.03 35.09
N GLY A 171 3.98 -46.66 35.96
CA GLY A 171 3.91 -48.11 36.05
C GLY A 171 3.22 -48.64 34.79
N PHE A 172 3.82 -49.63 34.15
CA PHE A 172 3.13 -50.53 33.23
C PHE A 172 2.62 -51.67 34.11
N ASP A 173 1.30 -51.76 34.27
CA ASP A 173 0.60 -53.01 34.59
C ASP A 173 0.20 -53.69 33.27
#